data_AF-A0A9W8C897-F1
#
_entry.id   AF-A0A9W8C897-F1
#
_cell.length_a   1.000
_cell.length_b   1.000
_cell.length_c   1.000
_cell.angle_alpha   90.00
_cell.angle_beta   90.00
_cell.angle_gamma   90.00
#
_symmetry.space_group_name_H-M   'P 1'
#
loop_
_entity.id
_entity.type
_entity.pdbx_description
1 polymer ?
#
loop_
_entity_poly.entity_id
_entity_poly.type
_entity_poly.pdbx_seq_one_letter_code
_entity_poly.pdbx_strand_id
1 'polypeptide(L)'
;MVRQSQLVVDWLESIAKDEIGDFSDNTEYYAKSEYWENTLHTLKLRRSQYSSGFSRPLVTELDPDAPIRQKRPLADLDREDDTHLLKNLFNLI
;
A
#
# COMPACT_ATOMS: atom_id res chain seq x y z
N MET A 1 9.52 35.66 8.90
CA MET A 1 10.27 34.38 8.88
C MET A 1 9.53 33.31 8.09
N VAL A 2 8.25 33.05 8.38
CA VAL A 2 7.43 32.01 7.70
C VAL A 2 7.48 32.06 6.16
N ARG A 3 7.33 33.26 5.56
CA ARG A 3 7.35 33.40 4.08
C ARG A 3 8.68 33.00 3.43
N GLN A 4 9.81 33.28 4.07
CA GLN A 4 11.13 32.93 3.51
C GLN A 4 11.38 31.42 3.62
N SER A 5 10.95 30.80 4.72
CA SER A 5 10.96 29.34 4.87
C SER A 5 10.10 28.66 3.81
N GLN A 6 8.90 29.20 3.53
CA GLN A 6 8.02 28.65 2.49
C GLN A 6 8.66 28.70 1.10
N LEU A 7 9.33 29.80 0.73
CA LEU A 7 10.03 29.90 -0.55
C LEU A 7 11.13 28.84 -0.72
N VAL A 8 11.82 28.49 0.36
CA VAL A 8 12.83 27.42 0.34
C VAL A 8 12.16 26.05 0.19
N VAL A 9 11.05 25.80 0.90
CA VAL A 9 10.28 24.55 0.76
C VAL A 9 9.74 24.39 -0.66
N ASP A 10 9.11 25.43 -1.21
CA ASP A 10 8.56 25.43 -2.57
C ASP A 10 9.64 25.13 -3.62
N TRP A 11 10.85 25.67 -3.43
CA TRP A 11 12.00 25.40 -4.31
C TRP A 11 12.51 23.96 -4.20
N LEU A 12 12.56 23.41 -2.98
CA LEU A 12 12.94 22.01 -2.77
C LEU A 12 11.91 21.04 -3.36
N GLU A 13 10.62 21.33 -3.20
CA GLU A 13 9.54 20.54 -3.80
C GLU A 13 9.59 20.60 -5.34
N SER A 14 9.96 21.72 -5.95
CA SER A 14 10.09 21.81 -7.41
C SER A 14 11.21 20.91 -7.93
N ILE A 15 12.35 20.89 -7.23
CA ILE A 15 13.48 20.02 -7.60
C ILE A 15 13.08 18.54 -7.44
N ALA A 16 12.41 18.20 -6.34
CA ALA A 16 11.95 16.83 -6.11
C ALA A 16 10.97 16.37 -7.21
N LYS A 17 10.02 17.22 -7.60
CA LYS A 17 9.06 16.93 -8.70
C LYS A 17 9.76 16.68 -10.03
N ASP A 18 10.81 17.44 -10.33
CA ASP A 18 11.60 17.26 -11.57
C ASP A 18 12.39 15.94 -11.57
N GLU A 19 12.83 15.45 -10.40
CA GLU A 19 13.57 14.19 -10.26
C GLU A 19 12.68 12.94 -10.31
N ILE A 20 11.43 13.05 -9.82
CA ILE A 20 10.48 11.93 -9.75
C ILE A 20 9.99 11.48 -11.14
N GLY A 21 10.01 12.36 -12.15
CA GLY A 21 9.64 12.02 -13.53
C GLY A 21 8.23 11.42 -13.68
N ASP A 22 7.95 10.77 -14.81
CA ASP A 22 6.64 10.16 -15.13
C ASP A 22 6.47 8.77 -14.48
N PHE A 23 6.67 8.70 -13.16
CA PHE A 23 6.52 7.46 -12.38
C PHE A 23 5.05 7.01 -12.24
N SER A 24 4.10 7.80 -12.75
CA SER A 24 2.66 7.53 -12.63
C SER A 24 2.17 6.35 -13.46
N ASP A 25 2.87 5.99 -14.53
CA ASP A 25 2.38 5.01 -15.52
C ASP A 25 2.15 3.60 -14.95
N ASN A 26 2.86 3.21 -13.88
CA ASN A 26 2.67 1.89 -13.27
C ASN A 26 1.62 1.86 -12.16
N THR A 27 1.25 3.01 -11.58
CA THR A 27 0.36 3.03 -10.40
C THR A 27 -1.09 2.73 -10.76
N GLU A 28 -1.54 3.15 -11.96
CA GLU A 28 -2.89 2.87 -12.45
C GLU A 28 -3.15 1.36 -12.60
N TYR A 29 -2.12 0.59 -12.96
CA TYR A 29 -2.23 -0.86 -13.14
C TYR A 29 -2.55 -1.60 -11.83
N TYR A 30 -1.94 -1.17 -10.72
CA TYR A 30 -2.15 -1.77 -9.40
C TYR A 30 -3.40 -1.24 -8.68
N ALA A 31 -3.86 -0.03 -9.01
CA ALA A 31 -4.99 0.62 -8.33
C ALA A 31 -6.38 0.23 -8.89
N LYS A 32 -6.45 -0.54 -9.97
CA LYS A 32 -7.71 -0.81 -10.69
C LYS A 32 -8.56 -1.94 -10.08
N SER A 33 -7.97 -2.80 -9.26
CA SER A 33 -8.67 -3.92 -8.60
C SER A 33 -9.07 -3.61 -7.16
N GLU A 34 -9.87 -4.47 -6.55
CA GLU A 34 -10.21 -4.40 -5.13
C GLU A 34 -8.95 -4.46 -4.25
N TYR A 35 -8.89 -3.63 -3.21
CA TYR A 35 -7.74 -3.60 -2.30
C TYR A 35 -7.59 -4.92 -1.53
N TRP A 36 -6.36 -5.42 -1.42
CA TRP A 36 -6.00 -6.69 -0.78
C TRP A 36 -6.73 -7.93 -1.34
N GLU A 37 -6.89 -7.99 -2.67
CA GLU A 37 -7.61 -9.07 -3.36
C GLU A 37 -7.07 -10.47 -3.00
N ASN A 38 -5.74 -10.64 -2.90
CA ASN A 38 -5.14 -11.94 -2.60
C ASN A 38 -5.48 -12.40 -1.16
N THR A 39 -5.48 -11.47 -0.21
CA THR A 39 -5.89 -11.69 1.18
C THR A 39 -7.38 -12.03 1.24
N LEU A 40 -8.24 -11.28 0.55
CA LEU A 40 -9.68 -11.54 0.47
C LEU A 40 -9.97 -12.93 -0.11
N HIS A 41 -9.30 -13.30 -1.21
CA HIS A 41 -9.44 -14.60 -1.84
C HIS A 41 -9.06 -15.73 -0.87
N THR A 42 -7.94 -15.59 -0.15
CA THR A 42 -7.49 -16.58 0.84
C THR A 42 -8.50 -16.74 1.99
N LEU A 43 -9.09 -15.63 2.45
CA LEU A 43 -10.11 -15.64 3.49
C LEU A 43 -11.42 -16.32 3.03
N LYS A 44 -11.87 -16.03 1.80
CA LYS A 44 -13.03 -16.70 1.19
C LYS A 44 -12.80 -18.20 1.06
N LEU A 45 -11.61 -18.61 0.59
CA LEU A 45 -11.25 -20.02 0.43
C LEU A 45 -11.27 -20.77 1.78
N ARG A 46 -10.67 -20.19 2.84
CA ARG A 46 -10.68 -20.74 4.20
C ARG A 46 -12.08 -20.83 4.80
N ARG A 47 -12.99 -19.92 4.44
CA ARG A 47 -14.38 -19.97 4.92
C ARG A 47 -15.20 -21.05 4.20
N SER A 48 -14.91 -21.29 2.93
CA SER A 48 -15.61 -22.26 2.08
C SER A 48 -15.12 -23.69 2.28
N GLN A 49 -13.82 -23.87 2.44
CA GLN A 49 -13.19 -25.16 2.67
C GLN A 49 -12.70 -25.24 4.12
N TYR A 50 -12.92 -26.37 4.81
CA TYR A 50 -12.15 -26.70 6.02
C TYR A 50 -10.67 -26.91 5.62
N SER A 51 -9.98 -25.82 5.28
CA SER A 51 -8.66 -25.91 4.66
C SER A 51 -7.68 -26.46 5.70
N SER A 52 -7.22 -27.67 5.40
CA SER A 52 -6.16 -28.41 6.04
C SER A 52 -4.94 -27.55 6.37
N GLY A 53 -4.26 -27.93 7.46
CA GLY A 53 -3.19 -27.18 8.10
C GLY A 53 -1.99 -26.82 7.21
N PHE A 54 -1.13 -25.98 7.78
CA PHE A 54 0.18 -25.51 7.30
C PHE A 54 0.27 -24.17 6.56
N SER A 55 -0.80 -23.36 6.48
CA SER A 55 -0.68 -21.97 5.99
C SER A 55 -0.52 -20.94 7.12
N ARG A 56 0.35 -19.95 6.89
CA ARG A 56 0.59 -18.81 7.79
C ARG A 56 -0.75 -18.10 8.08
N PRO A 57 -1.05 -17.76 9.35
CA PRO A 57 -2.31 -17.07 9.67
C PRO A 57 -2.27 -15.63 9.15
N LEU A 58 -3.09 -15.34 8.13
CA LEU A 58 -3.34 -13.97 7.63
C LEU A 58 -4.34 -13.23 8.53
N VAL A 59 -4.48 -11.92 8.30
CA VAL A 59 -5.56 -11.09 8.88
C VAL A 59 -6.93 -11.69 8.59
N THR A 60 -7.88 -11.52 9.51
CA THR A 60 -9.25 -12.04 9.40
C THR A 60 -10.26 -11.00 8.94
N GLU A 61 -9.87 -9.73 8.94
CA GLU A 61 -10.70 -8.58 8.61
C GLU A 61 -9.94 -7.71 7.61
N LEU A 62 -10.66 -6.92 6.80
CA LEU A 62 -10.10 -6.13 5.69
C LEU A 62 -10.17 -4.62 5.93
N ASP A 63 -10.40 -4.21 7.17
CA ASP A 63 -10.18 -2.81 7.56
C ASP A 63 -8.68 -2.46 7.53
N PRO A 64 -8.32 -1.21 7.22
CA PRO A 64 -6.93 -0.81 6.99
C PRO A 64 -6.02 -0.98 8.22
N ASP A 65 -6.57 -0.98 9.45
CA ASP A 65 -5.81 -1.19 10.67
C ASP A 65 -5.75 -2.66 11.12
N ALA A 66 -6.41 -3.60 10.41
CA ALA A 66 -6.43 -5.02 10.74
C ALA A 66 -5.03 -5.65 10.87
N PRO A 67 -4.05 -5.40 9.97
CA PRO A 67 -2.71 -5.96 10.11
C PRO A 67 -2.02 -5.55 11.41
N ILE A 68 -2.23 -4.30 11.83
CA ILE A 68 -1.65 -3.72 13.03
C ILE A 68 -2.37 -4.26 14.27
N ARG A 69 -3.71 -4.16 14.28
CA ARG A 69 -4.56 -4.57 15.41
C ARG A 69 -4.43 -6.07 15.69
N GLN A 70 -4.44 -6.90 14.66
CA GLN A 70 -4.40 -8.36 14.79
C GLN A 70 -2.97 -8.90 14.89
N LYS A 71 -1.95 -8.09 14.58
CA LYS A 71 -0.54 -8.50 14.45
C LYS A 71 -0.37 -9.67 13.49
N ARG A 72 -1.11 -9.62 12.37
CA ARG A 72 -1.10 -10.64 11.33
C ARG A 72 -0.77 -10.01 9.99
N PRO A 73 -0.05 -10.73 9.13
CA PRO A 73 0.30 -10.25 7.81
C PRO A 73 -0.88 -10.30 6.84
N LEU A 74 -0.74 -9.52 5.76
CA LEU A 74 -1.46 -9.70 4.51
C LEU A 74 -0.81 -10.80 3.67
N ALA A 75 -1.43 -11.15 2.55
CA ALA A 75 -0.76 -11.90 1.50
C ALA A 75 0.51 -11.15 1.03
N ASP A 76 1.52 -11.88 0.57
CA ASP A 76 2.82 -11.27 0.24
C ASP A 76 2.73 -10.29 -0.93
N LEU A 77 1.90 -10.59 -1.95
CA LEU A 77 1.64 -9.69 -3.08
C LEU A 77 0.96 -8.38 -2.61
N ASP A 78 -0.08 -8.49 -1.79
CA ASP A 78 -0.78 -7.31 -1.27
C ASP A 78 0.14 -6.42 -0.42
N ARG A 79 1.09 -7.02 0.31
CA ARG A 79 2.08 -6.28 1.11
C ARG A 79 3.13 -5.57 0.23
N GLU A 80 3.51 -6.19 -0.88
CA GLU A 80 4.40 -5.58 -1.86
C GLU A 80 3.71 -4.38 -2.52
N ASP A 81 2.47 -4.57 -2.97
CA ASP A 81 1.64 -3.50 -3.55
C ASP A 81 1.49 -2.33 -2.58
N ASP A 82 1.20 -2.57 -1.30
CA ASP A 82 1.14 -1.54 -0.26
C ASP A 82 2.48 -0.79 -0.13
N THR A 83 3.61 -1.50 -0.21
CA THR A 83 4.94 -0.89 -0.12
C THR A 83 5.22 0.01 -1.32
N HIS A 84 4.82 -0.41 -2.52
CA HIS A 84 4.95 0.38 -3.74
C HIS A 84 4.03 1.61 -3.69
N LEU A 85 2.77 1.43 -3.29
CA LEU A 85 1.81 2.51 -3.14
C LEU A 85 2.29 3.56 -2.13
N LEU A 86 2.80 3.15 -0.97
CA LEU A 86 3.28 4.06 0.06
C LEU A 86 4.52 4.85 -0.40
N LYS A 87 5.44 4.22 -1.12
CA LYS A 87 6.59 4.92 -1.72
C LYS A 87 6.11 5.98 -2.73
N ASN A 88 5.15 5.61 -3.58
CA ASN A 88 4.60 6.53 -4.57
C ASN A 88 3.85 7.69 -3.90
N LEU A 89 3.03 7.42 -2.88
CA LEU A 89 2.33 8.44 -2.12
C LEU A 89 3.31 9.40 -1.43
N PHE A 90 4.36 8.87 -0.80
CA PHE A 90 5.35 9.70 -0.11
C PHE A 90 6.12 10.60 -1.07
N ASN A 91 6.35 10.16 -2.30
CA ASN A 91 6.95 11.00 -3.34
C ASN A 91 6.01 12.13 -3.81
N LEU A 92 4.70 12.01 -3.59
CA LEU A 92 3.70 13.02 -3.97
C LEU A 92 3.40 14.04 -2.86
N ILE A 93 3.94 13.85 -1.65
CA ILE A 93 3.79 14.75 -0.49
C ILE A 93 5.04 15.62 -0.39
#